data_AF-A0A1S3QLS9-F1
#
_entry.id   AF-A0A1S3QLS9-F1
#
_cell.length_a   1.000
_cell.length_b   1.000
_cell.length_c   1.000
_cell.angle_alpha   90.00
_cell.angle_beta   90.00
_cell.angle_gamma   90.00
#
_symmetry.space_group_name_H-M   'P 1'
#
loop_
_entity.id
_entity.type
_entity.pdbx_description
1 polymer ?
#
loop_
_entity_poly.entity_id
_entity_poly.type
_entity_poly.pdbx_seq_one_letter_code
_entity_poly.pdbx_strand_id
1 'polypeptide(L)'
;CRPGSYKALSGNIKCSECPLHSSSHDQAATICHCDKGFYRAAKDPSTVACTRAPSAPRNLISLINETALFLTWSPPSDSGGRMDLTYNIMCQRCGASGGEEDCEPCESDLGFVPRPLGLTGTSVAILDFATHTNYTFHVEAVNGVSGLGGNTRPLVNITVTTDQT
;
A
#
# COMPACT_ATOMS: atom_id res chain seq x y z
N CYS A 1 29.02 -17.71 -15.17
CA CYS A 1 28.81 -16.41 -14.51
C CYS A 1 29.43 -16.46 -13.12
N ARG A 2 30.12 -15.41 -12.71
CA ARG A 2 30.69 -15.31 -11.35
C ARG A 2 29.58 -14.96 -10.34
N PRO A 3 29.76 -15.20 -9.02
CA PRO A 3 28.84 -14.69 -8.01
C PRO A 3 28.57 -13.19 -8.19
N GLY A 4 27.33 -12.77 -8.00
CA GLY A 4 26.85 -11.41 -8.30
C GLY A 4 26.41 -11.19 -9.74
N SER A 5 26.58 -12.18 -10.62
CA SER A 5 26.14 -12.13 -12.02
C SER A 5 25.26 -13.32 -12.38
N TYR A 6 24.41 -13.15 -13.39
CA TYR A 6 23.49 -14.17 -13.87
C TYR A 6 23.42 -14.20 -15.41
N LYS A 7 22.78 -15.26 -15.92
CA LYS A 7 22.48 -15.40 -17.34
C LYS A 7 21.18 -16.19 -17.54
N ALA A 8 20.12 -15.50 -17.93
CA ALA A 8 18.80 -16.09 -18.10
C ALA A 8 18.68 -17.06 -19.29
N LEU A 9 19.47 -16.86 -20.35
CA LEU A 9 19.40 -17.64 -21.59
C LEU A 9 20.74 -18.32 -21.90
N SER A 10 20.68 -19.60 -22.25
CA SER A 10 21.82 -20.34 -22.78
C SER A 10 22.23 -19.79 -24.16
N GLY A 11 23.54 -19.78 -24.46
CA GLY A 11 24.07 -19.23 -25.72
C GLY A 11 25.38 -18.48 -25.51
N ASN A 12 25.88 -17.74 -26.50
CA ASN A 12 27.14 -17.01 -26.40
C ASN A 12 26.98 -15.57 -25.86
N ILE A 13 26.05 -15.39 -24.91
CA ILE A 13 25.75 -14.11 -24.28
C ILE A 13 26.62 -13.92 -23.03
N LYS A 14 27.15 -12.71 -22.82
CA LYS A 14 27.92 -12.36 -21.62
C LYS A 14 27.01 -12.38 -20.39
N CYS A 15 27.59 -12.67 -19.23
CA CYS A 15 26.87 -12.58 -17.96
C CYS A 15 26.50 -11.14 -17.66
N SER A 16 25.30 -10.93 -17.12
CA SER A 16 24.85 -9.63 -16.63
C SER A 16 25.00 -9.56 -15.12
N GLU A 17 25.33 -8.41 -14.58
CA GLU A 17 25.33 -8.19 -13.13
C GLU A 17 23.90 -8.27 -12.58
N CYS A 18 23.76 -8.67 -11.31
CA CYS A 18 22.46 -8.76 -10.68
C CYS A 18 21.80 -7.38 -10.58
N PRO A 19 20.48 -7.28 -10.87
CA PRO A 19 19.71 -6.08 -10.64
C PRO A 19 19.75 -5.63 -9.18
N LEU A 20 19.45 -4.36 -8.92
CA LEU A 20 19.39 -3.82 -7.55
C LEU A 20 18.47 -4.66 -6.64
N HIS A 21 18.90 -4.79 -5.38
CA HIS A 21 18.24 -5.59 -4.35
C HIS A 21 18.09 -7.07 -4.71
N SER A 22 19.02 -7.60 -5.50
CA SER A 22 19.09 -9.02 -5.81
C SER A 22 20.52 -9.50 -5.87
N SER A 23 20.72 -10.78 -5.59
CA SER A 23 22.04 -11.39 -5.49
C SER A 23 22.03 -12.83 -6.02
N SER A 24 23.21 -13.27 -6.47
CA SER A 24 23.50 -14.66 -6.83
C SER A 24 24.78 -15.09 -6.14
N HIS A 25 24.72 -16.15 -5.33
CA HIS A 25 25.89 -16.70 -4.64
C HIS A 25 26.57 -17.81 -5.44
N ASP A 26 25.80 -18.47 -6.32
CA ASP A 26 26.27 -19.61 -7.10
C ASP A 26 27.00 -19.20 -8.37
N GLN A 27 27.97 -20.02 -8.77
CA GLN A 27 28.54 -19.93 -10.11
C GLN A 27 27.52 -20.39 -11.15
N ALA A 28 27.51 -19.72 -12.30
CA ALA A 28 26.59 -19.99 -13.40
C ALA A 28 25.10 -19.84 -13.07
N ALA A 29 24.76 -18.94 -12.14
CA ALA A 29 23.37 -18.58 -11.82
C ALA A 29 22.58 -18.17 -13.07
N THR A 30 21.36 -18.70 -13.19
CA THR A 30 20.41 -18.36 -14.26
C THR A 30 19.46 -17.23 -13.86
N ILE A 31 19.38 -16.92 -12.56
CA ILE A 31 18.54 -15.88 -11.98
C ILE A 31 19.21 -15.28 -10.74
N CYS A 32 18.93 -14.00 -10.47
CA CYS A 32 19.29 -13.37 -9.19
C CYS A 32 18.08 -13.40 -8.25
N HIS A 33 18.27 -13.93 -7.05
CA HIS A 33 17.25 -13.99 -6.02
C HIS A 33 17.14 -12.64 -5.32
N CYS A 34 15.94 -12.24 -4.92
CA CYS A 34 15.76 -10.98 -4.21
C CYS A 34 16.38 -11.04 -2.82
N ASP A 35 16.98 -9.93 -2.40
CA ASP A 35 17.47 -9.77 -1.04
C ASP A 35 16.29 -9.75 -0.05
N LYS A 36 16.56 -10.08 1.21
CA LYS A 36 15.52 -10.16 2.25
C LYS A 36 14.73 -8.84 2.34
N GLY A 37 13.40 -8.95 2.25
CA GLY A 37 12.50 -7.79 2.30
C GLY A 37 12.23 -7.13 0.94
N PHE A 38 12.82 -7.63 -0.13
CA PHE A 38 12.55 -7.22 -1.50
C PHE A 38 11.95 -8.36 -2.30
N TYR A 39 11.13 -7.99 -3.28
CA TYR A 39 10.30 -8.92 -4.04
C TYR A 39 10.13 -8.44 -5.48
N ARG A 40 9.72 -9.36 -6.34
CA ARG A 40 9.22 -9.11 -7.70
C ARG A 40 7.76 -9.54 -7.76
N ALA A 41 6.93 -8.74 -8.40
CA ALA A 41 5.54 -9.11 -8.68
C ALA A 41 5.51 -10.24 -9.71
N ALA A 42 4.40 -10.99 -9.78
CA ALA A 42 4.28 -12.14 -10.67
C ALA A 42 4.47 -11.80 -12.17
N LYS A 43 4.21 -10.55 -12.56
CA LYS A 43 4.35 -10.05 -13.95
C LYS A 43 5.73 -9.43 -14.24
N ASP A 44 6.59 -9.30 -13.24
CA ASP A 44 7.90 -8.69 -13.43
C ASP A 44 8.89 -9.68 -14.04
N PRO A 45 9.71 -9.25 -15.01
CA PRO A 45 10.80 -10.08 -15.51
C PRO A 45 11.91 -10.22 -14.45
N SER A 46 12.67 -11.32 -14.49
CA SER A 46 13.82 -11.52 -13.60
C SER A 46 14.96 -10.52 -13.81
N THR A 47 14.92 -9.77 -14.91
CA THR A 47 15.91 -8.78 -15.29
C THR A 47 15.73 -7.42 -14.60
N VAL A 48 14.56 -7.15 -14.00
CA VAL A 48 14.34 -5.90 -13.26
C VAL A 48 14.78 -6.02 -11.79
N ALA A 49 15.01 -4.87 -11.16
CA ALA A 49 15.33 -4.80 -9.74
C ALA A 49 14.23 -5.41 -8.86
N CYS A 50 14.60 -5.94 -7.71
CA CYS A 50 13.62 -6.24 -6.68
C CYS A 50 13.22 -4.94 -5.97
N THR A 51 11.97 -4.90 -5.51
CA THR A 51 11.34 -3.71 -4.93
C THR A 51 10.73 -4.08 -3.58
N ARG A 52 10.20 -3.12 -2.84
CA ARG A 52 9.50 -3.40 -1.57
C ARG A 52 8.11 -2.76 -1.53
N ALA A 53 7.34 -3.09 -0.51
CA ALA A 53 6.10 -2.39 -0.21
C ALA A 53 6.37 -0.89 0.05
N PRO A 54 5.41 0.01 -0.23
CA PRO A 54 5.58 1.42 0.03
C PRO A 54 5.56 1.73 1.53
N SER A 55 6.01 2.93 1.91
CA SER A 55 5.76 3.46 3.26
C SER A 55 4.30 3.88 3.41
N ALA A 56 3.87 4.21 4.64
CA ALA A 56 2.54 4.76 4.88
C ALA A 56 2.32 6.08 4.09
N PRO A 57 1.07 6.38 3.68
CA PRO A 57 0.70 7.72 3.22
C PRO A 57 1.00 8.77 4.29
N ARG A 58 1.09 10.04 3.87
CA ARG A 58 1.42 11.15 4.77
C ARG A 58 0.29 12.18 4.80
N ASN A 59 0.29 13.04 5.82
CA ASN A 59 -0.58 14.23 5.88
C ASN A 59 -2.07 13.90 5.62
N LEU A 60 -2.60 12.86 6.27
CA LEU A 60 -4.02 12.55 6.19
C LEU A 60 -4.82 13.64 6.90
N ILE A 61 -5.74 14.28 6.18
CA ILE A 61 -6.57 15.38 6.65
C ILE A 61 -8.03 15.04 6.32
N SER A 62 -8.92 15.35 7.25
CA SER A 62 -10.37 15.28 7.09
C SER A 62 -10.98 16.67 7.00
N LEU A 63 -11.89 16.88 6.06
CA LEU A 63 -12.70 18.09 5.93
C LEU A 63 -14.17 17.72 5.80
N ILE A 64 -15.00 18.17 6.72
CA ILE A 64 -16.46 18.02 6.60
C ILE A 64 -17.02 19.25 5.89
N ASN A 65 -17.72 19.02 4.79
CA ASN A 65 -18.64 19.97 4.18
C ASN A 65 -20.07 19.47 4.46
N GLU A 66 -21.06 20.36 4.51
CA GLU A 66 -22.46 20.13 4.93
C GLU A 66 -22.99 18.69 4.85
N THR A 67 -22.82 18.00 3.71
CA THR A 67 -23.29 16.62 3.47
C THR A 67 -22.21 15.59 3.13
N ALA A 68 -20.93 15.98 3.11
CA ALA A 68 -19.82 15.15 2.66
C ALA A 68 -18.56 15.31 3.51
N LEU A 69 -17.98 14.20 3.93
CA LEU A 69 -16.66 14.14 4.54
C LEU A 69 -15.62 13.86 3.46
N PHE A 70 -14.65 14.76 3.31
CA PHE A 70 -13.53 14.61 2.41
C PHE A 70 -12.29 14.15 3.17
N LEU A 71 -11.68 13.06 2.72
CA LEU A 71 -10.35 12.66 3.14
C LEU A 71 -9.36 13.00 2.05
N THR A 72 -8.26 13.64 2.43
CA THR A 72 -7.15 13.95 1.53
C THR A 72 -5.84 13.56 2.19
N TRP A 73 -4.91 13.00 1.42
CA TRP A 73 -3.59 12.62 1.91
C TRP A 73 -2.51 12.97 0.89
N SER A 74 -1.26 12.86 1.32
CA SER A 74 -0.07 12.92 0.48
C SER A 74 0.46 11.51 0.20
N PRO A 75 1.11 11.28 -0.95
CA PRO A 75 1.76 10.01 -1.25
C PRO A 75 2.81 9.60 -0.19
N PRO A 76 3.17 8.30 -0.12
CA PRO A 76 4.29 7.77 0.67
C PRO A 76 5.62 8.48 0.41
N SER A 77 6.54 8.47 1.39
CA SER A 77 7.90 9.02 1.18
C SER A 77 8.78 8.07 0.39
N ASP A 78 8.46 6.78 0.48
CA ASP A 78 9.05 5.74 -0.33
C ASP A 78 7.94 4.91 -0.98
N SER A 79 7.92 4.85 -2.31
CA SER A 79 7.01 3.98 -3.07
C SER A 79 7.50 2.53 -3.15
N GLY A 80 8.66 2.25 -2.56
CA GLY A 80 9.35 0.96 -2.65
C GLY A 80 10.01 0.73 -4.01
N GLY A 81 10.22 1.81 -4.80
CA GLY A 81 10.80 1.76 -6.13
C GLY A 81 9.79 1.43 -7.25
N ARG A 82 8.49 1.56 -6.99
CA ARG A 82 7.43 1.32 -7.98
C ARG A 82 6.57 2.55 -8.26
N MET A 83 5.82 2.47 -9.37
CA MET A 83 4.88 3.48 -9.85
C MET A 83 3.43 2.97 -9.93
N ASP A 84 3.19 1.70 -9.62
CA ASP A 84 1.87 1.06 -9.57
C ASP A 84 1.20 1.25 -8.19
N LEU A 85 1.38 2.44 -7.62
CA LEU A 85 0.86 2.78 -6.30
C LEU A 85 -0.66 2.97 -6.35
N THR A 86 -1.35 2.35 -5.41
CA THR A 86 -2.80 2.48 -5.19
C THR A 86 -3.08 2.65 -3.71
N TYR A 87 -4.29 3.10 -3.37
CA TYR A 87 -4.72 3.31 -1.99
C TYR A 87 -6.00 2.56 -1.68
N ASN A 88 -6.09 2.04 -0.46
CA ASN A 88 -7.29 1.43 0.08
C ASN A 88 -7.75 2.18 1.33
N ILE A 89 -9.06 2.33 1.49
CA ILE A 89 -9.70 3.01 2.60
C ILE A 89 -10.51 1.99 3.38
N MET A 90 -10.22 1.87 4.67
CA MET A 90 -10.97 1.03 5.60
C MET A 90 -11.59 1.93 6.66
N CYS A 91 -12.82 1.62 7.07
CA CYS A 91 -13.52 2.36 8.10
C CYS A 91 -13.87 1.43 9.25
N GLN A 92 -13.64 1.92 10.48
CA GLN A 92 -14.07 1.28 11.71
C GLN A 92 -14.83 2.28 12.57
N ARG A 93 -15.89 1.80 13.23
CA ARG A 93 -16.64 2.53 14.24
C ARG A 93 -16.43 1.80 15.57
N CYS A 94 -15.85 2.48 16.54
CA CYS A 94 -15.63 1.93 17.88
C CYS A 94 -16.69 2.46 18.84
N GLY A 95 -17.23 1.59 19.71
CA GLY A 95 -18.13 1.99 20.77
C GLY A 95 -17.51 2.96 21.79
N ALA A 96 -18.33 3.58 22.62
CA ALA A 96 -17.90 4.53 23.67
C ALA A 96 -16.95 3.92 24.73
N SER A 97 -16.86 2.59 24.76
CA SER A 97 -15.95 1.74 25.55
C SER A 97 -14.48 1.84 25.09
N GLY A 98 -14.20 2.31 23.88
CA GLY A 98 -12.85 2.68 23.41
C GLY A 98 -11.83 1.54 23.26
N GLY A 99 -12.26 0.28 23.37
CA GLY A 99 -11.39 -0.88 23.14
C GLY A 99 -11.33 -1.27 21.66
N GLU A 100 -10.14 -1.61 21.14
CA GLU A 100 -9.94 -2.11 19.76
C GLU A 100 -10.80 -3.35 19.43
N GLU A 101 -11.22 -4.11 20.43
CA GLU A 101 -12.05 -5.32 20.28
C GLU A 101 -13.55 -5.02 20.09
N ASP A 102 -13.99 -3.78 20.26
CA ASP A 102 -15.39 -3.33 20.13
C ASP A 102 -15.57 -2.39 18.92
N CYS A 103 -14.67 -2.52 17.93
CA CYS A 103 -14.65 -1.73 16.71
C CYS A 103 -15.17 -2.56 15.53
N GLU A 104 -16.36 -2.21 15.05
CA GLU A 104 -16.98 -2.88 13.90
C GLU A 104 -16.62 -2.15 12.59
N PRO A 105 -16.49 -2.87 11.45
CA PRO A 105 -16.36 -2.22 10.17
C PRO A 105 -17.62 -1.38 9.88
N CYS A 106 -17.46 -0.21 9.28
CA CYS A 106 -18.58 0.71 9.00
C CYS A 106 -19.54 0.21 7.88
N GLU A 107 -19.58 -1.10 7.60
CA GLU A 107 -20.16 -1.66 6.37
C GLU A 107 -21.61 -1.22 6.12
N SER A 108 -21.86 -0.83 4.85
CA SER A 108 -23.12 -0.42 4.21
C SER A 108 -23.76 0.94 4.55
N ASP A 109 -23.34 1.65 5.60
CA ASP A 109 -23.88 2.99 5.89
C ASP A 109 -23.26 4.11 5.03
N LEU A 110 -21.99 3.95 4.64
CA LEU A 110 -21.20 5.03 4.03
C LEU A 110 -21.08 4.91 2.51
N GLY A 111 -21.39 6.00 1.80
CA GLY A 111 -21.16 6.14 0.37
C GLY A 111 -19.77 6.66 0.04
N PHE A 112 -18.91 5.85 -0.58
CA PHE A 112 -17.56 6.27 -1.00
C PHE A 112 -17.50 6.65 -2.48
N VAL A 113 -16.99 7.85 -2.77
CA VAL A 113 -16.77 8.35 -4.13
C VAL A 113 -15.34 8.91 -4.26
N PRO A 114 -14.43 8.26 -5.02
CA PRO A 114 -14.59 6.99 -5.75
C PRO A 114 -14.68 5.78 -4.81
N ARG A 115 -14.78 4.57 -5.39
CA ARG A 115 -14.75 3.32 -4.62
C ARG A 115 -13.51 3.24 -3.72
N PRO A 116 -13.62 2.72 -2.49
CA PRO A 116 -12.58 2.87 -1.46
C PRO A 116 -11.36 1.98 -1.67
N LEU A 117 -11.35 1.09 -2.67
CA LEU A 117 -10.26 0.15 -2.94
C LEU A 117 -9.63 0.44 -4.30
N GLY A 118 -8.29 0.36 -4.37
CA GLY A 118 -7.54 0.53 -5.61
C GLY A 118 -7.54 1.98 -6.14
N LEU A 119 -7.68 2.97 -5.27
CA LEU A 119 -7.65 4.38 -5.64
C LEU A 119 -6.29 4.76 -6.21
N THR A 120 -6.26 5.46 -7.33
CA THR A 120 -5.03 6.06 -7.89
C THR A 120 -4.83 7.51 -7.46
N GLY A 121 -5.92 8.19 -7.09
CA GLY A 121 -5.90 9.53 -6.52
C GLY A 121 -5.65 9.54 -5.01
N THR A 122 -5.39 10.72 -4.46
CA THR A 122 -5.08 10.92 -3.03
C THR A 122 -6.22 11.61 -2.27
N SER A 123 -7.46 11.37 -2.71
CA SER A 123 -8.66 11.91 -2.09
C SER A 123 -9.85 11.00 -2.28
N VAL A 124 -10.73 10.96 -1.29
CA VAL A 124 -12.05 10.29 -1.38
C VAL A 124 -13.09 11.14 -0.66
N ALA A 125 -14.31 11.18 -1.21
CA ALA A 125 -15.48 11.73 -0.54
C ALA A 125 -16.29 10.59 0.09
N ILE A 126 -16.76 10.83 1.31
CA ILE A 126 -17.60 9.93 2.10
C ILE A 126 -18.93 10.63 2.34
N LEU A 127 -20.00 9.95 1.99
CA LEU A 127 -21.39 10.40 2.10
C LEU A 127 -22.14 9.53 3.10
N ASP A 128 -23.35 9.95 3.46
CA ASP A 128 -24.32 9.18 4.25
C ASP A 128 -23.80 8.80 5.66
N PHE A 129 -22.86 9.59 6.21
CA PHE A 129 -22.37 9.39 7.56
C PHE A 129 -23.42 9.80 8.60
N ALA A 130 -23.59 8.96 9.63
CA ALA A 130 -24.50 9.22 10.74
C ALA A 130 -23.94 10.33 11.63
N THR A 131 -24.81 11.24 12.08
CA THR A 131 -24.43 12.30 13.03
C THR A 131 -24.08 11.73 14.42
N HIS A 132 -23.33 12.49 15.21
CA HIS A 132 -22.88 12.15 16.56
C HIS A 132 -22.14 10.81 16.64
N THR A 133 -21.40 10.47 15.58
CA THR A 133 -20.68 9.21 15.53
C THR A 133 -19.20 9.44 15.27
N ASN A 134 -18.37 8.63 15.92
CA ASN A 134 -16.93 8.61 15.71
C ASN A 134 -16.58 7.54 14.67
N TYR A 135 -16.06 7.99 13.54
CA TYR A 135 -15.55 7.13 12.48
C TYR A 135 -14.04 7.20 12.44
N THR A 136 -13.37 6.05 12.46
CA THR A 136 -11.93 5.95 12.27
C THR A 136 -11.64 5.41 10.87
N PHE A 137 -11.03 6.25 10.04
CA PHE A 137 -10.64 5.90 8.69
C PHE A 137 -9.15 5.55 8.66
N HIS A 138 -8.82 4.45 8.00
CA HIS A 138 -7.47 4.00 7.74
C HIS A 138 -7.20 4.08 6.24
N VAL A 139 -6.10 4.72 5.86
CA VAL A 139 -5.64 4.82 4.47
C VAL A 139 -4.37 3.99 4.32
N GLU A 140 -4.44 2.98 3.47
CA GLU A 140 -3.34 2.06 3.15
C GLU A 140 -2.71 2.44 1.81
N ALA A 141 -1.38 2.41 1.73
CA ALA A 141 -0.65 2.48 0.46
C ALA A 141 -0.28 1.07 -0.03
N VAL A 142 -0.58 0.75 -1.28
CA VAL A 142 -0.38 -0.60 -1.83
C VAL A 142 0.31 -0.52 -3.19
N ASN A 143 1.28 -1.40 -3.43
CA ASN A 143 1.88 -1.62 -4.75
C ASN A 143 1.89 -3.13 -5.11
N GLY A 144 2.39 -3.48 -6.29
CA GLY A 144 2.38 -4.86 -6.80
C GLY A 144 3.13 -5.90 -5.97
N VAL A 145 3.88 -5.50 -4.94
CA VAL A 145 4.60 -6.42 -4.03
C VAL A 145 4.15 -6.33 -2.57
N SER A 146 3.18 -5.48 -2.24
CA SER A 146 2.67 -5.34 -0.87
C SER A 146 2.14 -6.66 -0.29
N GLY A 147 1.58 -7.55 -1.11
CA GLY A 147 1.10 -8.87 -0.68
C GLY A 147 2.17 -9.96 -0.52
N LEU A 148 3.44 -9.66 -0.84
CA LEU A 148 4.56 -10.60 -0.75
C LEU A 148 5.43 -10.35 0.49
N GLY A 149 5.32 -9.17 1.10
CA GLY A 149 5.98 -8.80 2.33
C GLY A 149 5.31 -9.37 3.58
N GLY A 150 5.96 -9.23 4.74
CA GLY A 150 5.37 -9.59 6.02
C GLY A 150 4.17 -8.71 6.39
N ASN A 151 3.50 -9.04 7.51
CA ASN A 151 2.21 -8.47 7.95
C ASN A 151 2.19 -6.95 8.25
N THR A 152 3.25 -6.19 7.99
CA THR A 152 3.29 -4.74 8.25
C THR A 152 2.54 -3.99 7.15
N ARG A 153 1.38 -3.44 7.49
CA ARG A 153 0.57 -2.65 6.57
C ARG A 153 0.95 -1.16 6.66
N PRO A 154 1.28 -0.50 5.54
CA PRO A 154 1.64 0.91 5.52
C PRO A 154 0.39 1.79 5.62
N LEU A 155 -0.04 2.03 6.86
CA LEU A 155 -1.30 2.69 7.20
C LEU A 155 -1.08 4.05 7.88
N VAL A 156 -2.01 4.97 7.65
CA VAL A 156 -2.23 6.16 8.47
C VAL A 156 -3.72 6.24 8.78
N ASN A 157 -4.10 6.73 9.95
CA ASN A 157 -5.48 6.83 10.35
C ASN A 157 -5.87 8.22 10.85
N ILE A 158 -7.18 8.47 10.85
CA ILE A 158 -7.80 9.67 11.39
C ILE A 158 -9.16 9.31 11.96
N THR A 159 -9.47 9.83 13.14
CA THR A 159 -10.79 9.73 13.76
C THR A 159 -11.54 11.03 13.52
N VAL A 160 -12.74 10.92 12.98
CA VAL A 160 -13.63 12.02 12.66
C VAL A 160 -14.90 11.89 13.50
N THR A 161 -15.20 12.94 14.26
CA THR A 161 -16.46 13.08 14.99
C THR A 161 -17.40 13.95 14.17
N THR A 162 -18.57 13.42 13.83
CA THR A 162 -19.57 14.13 13.02
C THR A 162 -20.53 14.87 13.95
N ASP A 163 -20.15 16.06 14.43
CA ASP A 163 -21.06 16.86 15.28
C ASP A 163 -22.19 17.50 14.45
N GLN A 164 -23.42 17.56 14.99
CA GLN A 164 -24.51 18.32 14.37
C GLN A 164 -24.19 19.83 14.45
N THR A 165 -24.44 20.55 13.37
CA THR A 165 -24.70 22.00 13.43
C THR A 165 -25.95 22.30 14.25
#